data_AF-A0A7Y3PQX6-F1
#
_entry.id   AF-A0A7Y3PQX6-F1
#
_cell.length_a   1.000
_cell.length_b   1.000
_cell.length_c   1.000
_cell.angle_alpha   90.00
_cell.angle_beta   90.00
_cell.angle_gamma   90.00
#
_symmetry.space_group_name_H-M   'P 1'
#
loop_
_entity.id
_entity.type
_entity.pdbx_description
1 polymer ?
#
loop_
_entity_poly.entity_id
_entity_poly.type
_entity_poly.pdbx_seq_one_letter_code
_entity_poly.pdbx_strand_id
1 'polypeptide(L)'
;MFDDLPEDPARLETLRIWHAFWLQRIDAKIAAVQQRQREQEHGRRNRPTPPEWIVELGIGDGRPPVQIHVGDCHMAGKRRRAVGRGEARRLLAAGLPGCGHCRPDVRLHILDLSARTLTPSAPAR
;
A
#
# COMPACT_ATOMS: atom_id res chain seq x y z
N MET A 1 46.57 26.03 -21.05
CA MET A 1 47.18 25.48 -19.82
C MET A 1 46.13 25.57 -18.74
N PHE A 2 46.03 24.58 -17.85
CA PHE A 2 45.05 24.62 -16.74
C PHE A 2 45.54 25.62 -15.70
N ASP A 3 45.22 26.90 -15.93
CA ASP A 3 45.72 28.04 -15.14
C ASP A 3 45.09 28.11 -13.74
N ASP A 4 44.11 27.26 -13.48
CA ASP A 4 43.43 27.07 -12.20
C ASP A 4 44.10 26.00 -11.31
N LEU A 5 45.08 25.27 -11.84
CA LEU A 5 45.81 24.24 -11.10
C LEU A 5 47.14 24.75 -10.54
N PRO A 6 47.53 24.29 -9.34
CA PRO A 6 48.83 24.65 -8.76
C PRO A 6 49.98 23.96 -9.51
N GLU A 7 51.13 24.62 -9.58
CA GLU A 7 52.35 24.05 -10.18
C GLU A 7 53.05 23.02 -9.27
N ASP A 8 52.68 22.96 -7.98
CA ASP A 8 53.26 22.04 -7.00
C ASP A 8 52.85 20.57 -7.25
N PRO A 9 53.80 19.66 -7.55
CA PRO A 9 53.48 18.28 -7.89
C PRO A 9 52.78 17.50 -6.77
N ALA A 10 53.12 17.76 -5.49
CA ALA A 10 52.52 17.04 -4.37
C ALA A 10 51.04 17.42 -4.19
N ARG A 11 50.71 18.70 -4.40
CA ARG A 11 49.34 19.20 -4.39
C ARG A 11 48.54 18.65 -5.57
N LEU A 12 49.14 18.54 -6.76
CA LEU A 12 48.48 17.91 -7.92
C LEU A 12 48.15 16.44 -7.66
N GLU A 13 49.07 15.68 -7.05
CA GLU A 13 48.80 14.28 -6.70
C GLU A 13 47.68 14.15 -5.66
N THR A 14 47.65 15.05 -4.68
CA THR A 14 46.56 15.13 -3.69
C THR A 14 45.21 15.36 -4.36
N LEU A 15 45.14 16.33 -5.29
CA LEU A 15 43.91 16.62 -6.05
C LEU A 15 43.48 15.41 -6.89
N ARG A 16 44.43 14.71 -7.52
CA ARG A 16 44.17 13.49 -8.30
C ARG A 16 43.54 12.40 -7.44
N ILE A 17 44.13 12.10 -6.29
CA ILE A 17 43.63 11.08 -5.36
C ILE A 17 42.22 11.46 -4.87
N TRP A 18 42.03 12.72 -4.48
CA TRP A 18 40.76 13.18 -3.98
C TRP A 18 39.67 13.15 -5.05
N HIS A 19 39.99 13.56 -6.27
CA HIS A 19 39.10 13.49 -7.42
C HIS A 19 38.71 12.03 -7.73
N ALA A 20 39.66 11.10 -7.76
CA ALA A 20 39.39 9.68 -7.98
C ALA A 20 38.47 9.10 -6.89
N PHE A 21 38.69 9.45 -5.63
CA PHE A 21 37.82 9.04 -4.53
C PHE A 21 36.39 9.58 -4.68
N TRP A 22 36.24 10.85 -5.09
CA TRP A 22 34.92 11.43 -5.31
C TRP A 22 34.19 10.83 -6.49
N LEU A 23 34.87 10.57 -7.61
CA LEU A 23 34.28 9.86 -8.74
C LEU A 23 33.73 8.51 -8.30
N GLN A 24 34.53 7.70 -7.57
CA GLN A 24 34.09 6.41 -7.05
C GLN A 24 32.83 6.53 -6.18
N ARG A 25 32.76 7.54 -5.30
CA ARG A 25 31.58 7.79 -4.45
C ARG A 25 30.35 8.19 -5.25
N ILE A 26 30.53 9.05 -6.26
CA ILE A 26 29.45 9.50 -7.13
C ILE A 26 28.92 8.30 -7.94
N ASP A 27 29.80 7.49 -8.51
CA ASP A 27 29.43 6.30 -9.27
C ASP A 27 28.66 5.30 -8.41
N ALA A 28 29.12 5.04 -7.18
CA ALA A 28 28.41 4.20 -6.23
C ALA A 28 27.00 4.75 -5.90
N LYS A 29 26.88 6.08 -5.73
CA LYS A 29 25.59 6.72 -5.49
C LYS A 29 24.66 6.62 -6.70
N ILE A 30 25.18 6.81 -7.92
CA ILE A 30 24.44 6.65 -9.16
C ILE A 30 23.89 5.23 -9.26
N ALA A 31 24.75 4.22 -9.07
CA ALA A 31 24.35 2.82 -9.12
C ALA A 31 23.23 2.51 -8.11
N ALA A 32 23.36 3.00 -6.87
CA ALA A 32 22.35 2.81 -5.83
C ALA A 32 21.01 3.52 -6.17
N VAL A 33 21.06 4.73 -6.75
CA VAL A 33 19.86 5.46 -7.19
C VAL A 33 19.17 4.71 -8.33
N GLN A 34 19.93 4.32 -9.34
CA GLN A 34 19.40 3.56 -10.48
C GLN A 34 18.79 2.23 -10.05
N GLN A 35 19.42 1.53 -9.10
CA GLN A 35 18.86 0.30 -8.54
C GLN A 35 17.49 0.53 -7.90
N ARG A 36 17.35 1.56 -7.04
CA ARG A 36 16.05 1.91 -6.45
C ARG A 36 15.01 2.28 -7.51
N GLN A 37 15.40 2.99 -8.56
CA GLN A 37 14.49 3.33 -9.66
C GLN A 37 14.00 2.07 -10.40
N ARG A 38 14.89 1.13 -10.70
CA ARG A 38 14.54 -0.17 -11.31
C ARG A 38 13.61 -0.97 -10.41
N GLU A 39 13.87 -1.03 -9.11
CA GLU A 39 13.00 -1.72 -8.15
C GLU A 39 11.60 -1.08 -8.07
N GLN A 40 11.52 0.25 -8.06
CA GLN A 40 10.25 0.96 -8.06
C GLN A 40 9.47 0.72 -9.36
N GLU A 41 10.14 0.76 -10.51
CA GLU A 41 9.52 0.49 -11.80
C GLU A 41 9.06 -0.96 -11.89
N HIS A 42 9.90 -1.91 -11.48
CA HIS A 42 9.54 -3.32 -11.39
C HIS A 42 8.33 -3.52 -10.47
N GLY A 43 8.34 -2.90 -9.28
CA GLY A 43 7.22 -2.94 -8.35
C GLY A 43 5.93 -2.32 -8.89
N ARG A 44 6.02 -1.30 -9.76
CA ARG A 44 4.85 -0.73 -10.45
C ARG A 44 4.33 -1.67 -11.53
N ARG A 45 5.21 -2.21 -12.38
CA ARG A 45 4.86 -3.11 -13.48
C ARG A 45 4.29 -4.44 -12.98
N ASN A 46 4.84 -4.95 -11.88
CA ASN A 46 4.46 -6.24 -11.32
C ASN A 46 3.51 -6.13 -10.13
N ARG A 47 2.94 -4.94 -9.88
CA ARG A 47 1.96 -4.78 -8.81
C ARG A 47 0.76 -5.67 -9.12
N PRO A 48 0.36 -6.59 -8.21
CA PRO A 48 -0.87 -7.33 -8.41
C PRO A 48 -2.03 -6.37 -8.55
N THR A 49 -2.96 -6.67 -9.45
CA THR A 49 -4.22 -5.95 -9.53
C THR A 49 -4.85 -5.92 -8.13
N PRO A 50 -5.18 -4.74 -7.59
CA PRO A 50 -5.84 -4.66 -6.30
C PRO A 50 -7.09 -5.54 -6.29
N PRO A 51 -7.38 -6.26 -5.20
CA PRO A 51 -8.61 -7.04 -5.13
C PRO A 51 -9.80 -6.10 -5.29
N GLU A 52 -10.88 -6.59 -5.91
CA GLU A 52 -12.09 -5.77 -6.07
C GLU A 52 -12.75 -5.50 -4.70
N TRP A 53 -12.65 -6.46 -3.78
CA TRP A 53 -13.24 -6.41 -2.44
C TRP A 53 -12.28 -6.90 -1.38
N ILE A 54 -12.39 -6.30 -0.20
CA ILE A 54 -11.62 -6.69 0.98
C ILE A 54 -12.54 -6.82 2.20
N VAL A 55 -12.16 -7.73 3.09
CA VAL A 55 -12.72 -7.86 4.43
C VAL A 55 -11.69 -7.33 5.41
N GLU A 56 -12.05 -6.31 6.18
CA GLU A 56 -11.28 -5.87 7.34
C GLU A 56 -11.46 -6.86 8.50
N LEU A 57 -10.36 -7.15 9.19
CA LEU A 57 -10.28 -8.15 10.25
C LEU A 57 -9.97 -7.48 11.58
N GLY A 58 -10.66 -7.93 12.62
CA GLY A 58 -10.53 -7.46 13.99
C GLY A 58 -9.25 -7.90 14.68
N ILE A 59 -9.18 -7.59 15.97
CA ILE A 59 -8.13 -8.06 16.88
C ILE A 59 -8.65 -9.32 17.57
N GLY A 60 -7.79 -10.32 17.77
CA GLY A 60 -8.12 -11.55 18.48
C GLY A 60 -7.87 -12.81 17.64
N ASP A 61 -7.99 -13.96 18.30
CA ASP A 61 -7.84 -15.27 17.69
C ASP A 61 -8.91 -15.49 16.61
N GLY A 62 -8.50 -16.12 15.51
CA GLY A 62 -9.36 -16.30 14.34
C GLY A 62 -9.59 -15.02 13.51
N ARG A 63 -9.12 -13.85 13.96
CA ARG A 63 -9.17 -12.56 13.24
C ARG A 63 -10.57 -12.31 12.65
N PRO A 64 -11.59 -12.09 13.50
CA PRO A 64 -12.98 -12.06 13.04
C PRO A 64 -13.21 -10.95 11.99
N PRO A 65 -14.03 -11.18 10.96
CA PRO A 65 -14.45 -10.15 10.02
C PRO A 65 -15.14 -8.98 10.75
N VAL A 66 -14.79 -7.76 10.38
CA VAL A 66 -15.35 -6.53 10.98
C VAL A 66 -16.16 -5.74 9.97
N GLN A 67 -15.63 -5.54 8.77
CA GLN A 67 -16.27 -4.67 7.78
C GLN A 67 -15.86 -5.05 6.35
N ILE A 68 -16.79 -4.89 5.40
CA ILE A 68 -16.52 -5.05 3.96
C ILE A 68 -16.14 -3.72 3.34
N HIS A 69 -15.16 -3.71 2.44
CA HIS A 69 -14.79 -2.55 1.65
C HIS A 69 -14.57 -2.92 0.18
N VAL A 70 -14.64 -1.91 -0.69
CA VAL A 70 -14.00 -1.96 -2.01
C VAL A 70 -12.48 -2.04 -1.79
N GLY A 71 -11.77 -2.83 -2.59
CA GLY A 71 -10.39 -3.18 -2.27
C GLY A 71 -9.35 -2.05 -2.37
N ASP A 72 -9.70 -0.90 -2.95
CA ASP A 72 -8.90 0.32 -2.96
C ASP A 72 -9.32 1.35 -1.88
N CYS A 73 -10.24 0.98 -0.98
CA CYS A 73 -10.73 1.88 0.06
C CYS A 73 -9.62 2.26 1.04
N HIS A 74 -9.24 3.54 1.07
CA HIS A 74 -8.21 4.07 1.96
C HIS A 74 -8.61 4.05 3.44
N MET A 75 -9.91 3.96 3.73
CA MET A 75 -10.43 3.85 5.10
C MET A 75 -10.33 2.42 5.66
N ALA A 76 -10.01 1.42 4.83
CA ALA A 76 -9.88 0.05 5.30
C ALA A 76 -8.62 -0.14 6.16
N GLY A 77 -8.80 -0.80 7.30
CA GLY A 77 -7.71 -1.14 8.21
C GLY A 77 -6.60 -1.98 7.56
N LYS A 78 -5.42 -1.97 8.20
CA LYS A 78 -4.24 -2.72 7.73
C LYS A 78 -4.45 -4.24 7.79
N ARG A 79 -5.25 -4.72 8.75
CA ARG A 79 -5.61 -6.13 8.90
C ARG A 79 -6.77 -6.43 7.97
N ARG A 80 -6.48 -6.97 6.80
CA ARG A 80 -7.48 -7.25 5.77
C ARG A 80 -7.10 -8.44 4.92
N ARG A 81 -8.11 -9.06 4.31
CA ARG A 81 -7.93 -10.09 3.28
C ARG A 81 -8.74 -9.77 2.04
N ALA A 82 -8.22 -10.16 0.88
CA ALA A 82 -8.96 -10.10 -0.37
C ALA A 82 -10.12 -11.10 -0.35
N VAL A 83 -11.26 -10.71 -0.92
CA VAL A 83 -12.40 -11.59 -1.15
C VAL A 83 -12.96 -11.41 -2.55
N GLY A 84 -13.56 -12.48 -3.07
CA GLY A 84 -14.31 -12.41 -4.32
C GLY A 84 -15.66 -11.71 -4.13
N ARG A 85 -16.21 -11.18 -5.22
CA ARG A 85 -17.53 -10.55 -5.26
C ARG A 85 -18.64 -11.37 -4.59
N GLY A 86 -18.69 -12.67 -4.85
CA GLY A 86 -19.70 -13.56 -4.27
C GLY A 86 -19.58 -13.72 -2.76
N GLU A 87 -18.36 -13.77 -2.23
CA GLU A 87 -18.13 -13.83 -0.79
C GLU A 87 -18.48 -12.49 -0.12
N ALA A 88 -18.10 -11.37 -0.71
CA ALA A 88 -18.48 -10.04 -0.22
C ALA A 88 -20.01 -9.90 -0.12
N ARG A 89 -20.75 -10.35 -1.14
CA ARG A 89 -22.23 -10.39 -1.11
C ARG A 89 -22.76 -11.26 0.04
N ARG A 90 -22.21 -12.47 0.23
CA ARG A 90 -22.63 -13.37 1.30
C ARG A 90 -22.37 -12.78 2.68
N LEU A 91 -21.23 -12.15 2.90
CA LEU A 91 -20.88 -11.52 4.18
C LEU A 91 -21.78 -10.33 4.49
N LEU A 92 -22.07 -9.47 3.51
CA LEU A 92 -23.04 -8.39 3.66
C LEU A 92 -24.44 -8.94 3.97
N ALA A 93 -24.89 -9.97 3.23
CA ALA A 93 -26.18 -10.61 3.48
C ALA A 93 -26.27 -11.30 4.86
N ALA A 94 -25.14 -11.78 5.39
CA ALA A 94 -25.03 -12.33 6.74
C ALA A 94 -25.02 -11.25 7.85
N GLY A 95 -25.10 -9.97 7.49
CA GLY A 95 -25.18 -8.85 8.43
C GLY A 95 -23.84 -8.20 8.77
N LEU A 96 -22.74 -8.58 8.13
CA LEU A 96 -21.48 -7.88 8.30
C LEU A 96 -21.60 -6.47 7.71
N PRO A 97 -21.22 -5.40 8.43
CA PRO A 97 -21.42 -4.05 7.93
C PRO A 97 -20.53 -3.76 6.71
N GLY A 98 -21.08 -3.03 5.75
CA GLY A 98 -20.30 -2.39 4.70
C GLY A 98 -19.69 -1.08 5.20
N CYS A 99 -18.53 -0.72 4.68
CA CYS A 99 -17.92 0.57 4.96
C CYS A 99 -18.79 1.72 4.41
N GLY A 100 -19.18 2.64 5.29
CA GLY A 100 -19.99 3.81 4.92
C GLY A 100 -19.31 4.74 3.91
N HIS A 101 -17.97 4.71 3.82
CA HIS A 101 -17.20 5.55 2.90
C HIS A 101 -17.24 5.02 1.46
N CYS A 102 -16.90 3.75 1.25
CA CYS A 102 -16.86 3.17 -0.10
C CYS A 102 -18.18 2.52 -0.54
N ARG A 103 -19.15 2.39 0.38
CA ARG A 103 -20.51 1.84 0.18
C ARG A 103 -20.54 0.56 -0.67
N PRO A 104 -19.93 -0.53 -0.19
CA PRO A 104 -19.82 -1.77 -0.95
C PRO A 104 -21.19 -2.41 -1.23
N ASP A 105 -22.16 -2.21 -0.35
CA ASP A 105 -23.57 -2.57 -0.51
C ASP A 105 -24.18 -2.01 -1.80
N VAL A 106 -23.98 -0.71 -2.03
CA VAL A 106 -24.47 0.00 -3.22
C VAL A 106 -23.75 -0.48 -4.47
N ARG A 107 -22.41 -0.58 -4.42
CA ARG A 107 -21.61 -1.03 -5.57
C ARG A 107 -21.83 -2.50 -5.94
N LEU A 108 -22.26 -3.32 -4.98
CA LEU A 108 -22.66 -4.70 -5.22
C LEU A 108 -24.14 -4.82 -5.65
N HIS A 109 -24.88 -3.72 -5.73
CA HIS A 109 -26.31 -3.70 -6.06
C HIS A 109 -27.11 -4.69 -5.18
N ILE A 110 -26.86 -4.67 -3.87
CA ILE A 110 -27.64 -5.45 -2.91
C ILE A 110 -28.82 -4.58 -2.48
N LEU A 111 -30.00 -4.88 -3.03
CA LEU A 111 -31.25 -4.23 -2.68
C LEU A 111 -31.75 -4.78 -1.32
N ASP A 112 -32.12 -3.88 -0.41
CA ASP A 112 -32.74 -4.10 0.91
C ASP A 112 -32.04 -5.04 1.92
N LEU A 113 -30.95 -4.56 2.53
CA LEU A 113 -30.53 -4.99 3.88
C LEU A 113 -30.85 -3.94 4.96
N SER A 114 -31.23 -2.72 4.57
CA SER A 114 -31.55 -1.59 5.44
C SER A 114 -32.79 -1.83 6.31
N ALA A 115 -33.65 -2.78 5.94
CA ALA A 115 -34.88 -3.09 6.68
C ALA A 115 -34.68 -3.97 7.92
N ARG A 116 -33.48 -4.54 8.16
CA ARG A 116 -33.28 -5.53 9.25
C ARG A 116 -32.66 -4.98 10.54
N THR A 117 -32.22 -3.72 10.55
CA THR A 117 -31.48 -3.13 11.68
C THR A 117 -32.34 -2.41 12.72
N LEU A 118 -33.67 -2.40 12.58
CA LEU A 118 -34.57 -1.60 13.43
C LEU A 118 -35.48 -2.40 14.37
N THR A 119 -35.19 -3.67 14.66
CA THR A 119 -35.93 -4.39 15.73
C THR A 119 -35.09 -4.47 17.01
N PRO A 120 -35.25 -3.56 17.99
CA PRO A 120 -34.84 -3.84 19.35
C PRO A 120 -35.77 -4.92 19.92
N SER A 121 -35.23 -6.11 20.17
CA SER A 121 -35.90 -7.15 20.96
C SER A 121 -36.02 -6.67 22.41
N ALA A 122 -37.24 -6.46 22.89
CA ALA A 122 -37.51 -6.17 24.29
C ALA A 122 -37.31 -7.43 25.16
N PRO A 123 -36.83 -7.31 26.41
CA PRO A 123 -36.67 -8.46 27.29
C PRO A 123 -38.01 -8.96 27.84
N ALA A 124 -38.16 -10.28 27.91
CA ALA A 124 -39.28 -10.96 28.56
C ALA A 124 -39.23 -10.76 30.08
N ARG A 125 -40.41 -10.58 30.67
CA ARG A 125 -40.67 -10.48 32.12
C ARG A 125 -40.56 -11.84 32.81
#